data_AF-A0A2I0K3A3-F1
#
_entry.id   AF-A0A2I0K3A3-F1
#
_cell.length_a   1.000
_cell.length_b   1.000
_cell.length_c   1.000
_cell.angle_alpha   90.00
_cell.angle_beta   90.00
_cell.angle_gamma   90.00
#
_symmetry.space_group_name_H-M   'P 1'
#
loop_
_entity.id
_entity.type
_entity.pdbx_description
1 polymer ?
#
loop_
_entity_poly.entity_id
_entity_poly.type
_entity_poly.pdbx_seq_one_letter_code
_entity_poly.pdbx_strand_id
1 'polypeptide(L)'
;MFKMLRLWGLLDFDAEIFYPHDLNSLPTLYNKLKSKESDQPHILTVQALLEEILRDLKVAFWPFQYSHSKSLFLRAADAANCIDRSGLGEESGFQLASAKAAQYRLDRGVWTTVRLGDMRRALSACERLILLGTDPKELRDYSILLYHCAFFEQSLQYLKLYQKEKEASSMDKPGDSFSSLEEDAEEKLMVRLNLILMEEGWSRPSQVRNFLGNNSEPW
;
A
#
# COMPACT_ATOMS: atom_id res chain seq x y z
N MET A 1 7.79 -17.13 -5.66
CA MET A 1 9.24 -17.28 -5.94
C MET A 1 10.10 -16.99 -4.71
N PHE A 2 10.01 -15.82 -4.06
CA PHE A 2 10.78 -15.48 -2.85
C PHE A 2 10.67 -16.47 -1.68
N LYS A 3 9.46 -16.95 -1.36
CA LYS A 3 9.25 -17.97 -0.31
C LYS A 3 10.01 -19.27 -0.60
N MET A 4 10.09 -19.68 -1.87
CA MET A 4 10.88 -20.87 -2.26
C MET A 4 12.38 -20.59 -2.18
N LEU A 5 12.85 -19.41 -2.58
CA LEU A 5 14.26 -19.03 -2.47
C LEU A 5 14.73 -18.98 -1.01
N ARG A 6 13.88 -18.51 -0.08
CA ARG A 6 14.12 -18.58 1.37
C ARG A 6 14.15 -20.03 1.86
N LEU A 7 13.17 -20.85 1.48
CA LEU A 7 13.12 -22.28 1.86
C LEU A 7 14.33 -23.08 1.33
N TRP A 8 14.89 -22.67 0.19
CA TRP A 8 16.08 -23.28 -0.39
C TRP A 8 17.40 -22.73 0.17
N GLY A 9 17.36 -21.80 1.14
CA GLY A 9 18.55 -21.22 1.77
C GLY A 9 19.39 -20.33 0.85
N LEU A 10 18.84 -19.89 -0.30
CA LEU A 10 19.54 -19.02 -1.25
C LEU A 10 19.46 -17.53 -0.86
N LEU A 11 18.55 -17.18 0.05
CA LEU A 11 18.37 -15.84 0.59
C LEU A 11 18.24 -15.93 2.11
N ASP A 12 19.14 -15.25 2.82
CA ASP A 12 19.08 -15.08 4.27
C ASP A 12 18.60 -13.66 4.60
N PHE A 13 17.33 -13.55 4.97
CA PHE A 13 16.72 -12.29 5.39
C PHE A 13 16.92 -12.01 6.89
N ASP A 14 17.43 -12.99 7.64
CA ASP A 14 17.68 -12.91 9.07
C ASP A 14 19.13 -12.48 9.37
N ALA A 15 19.93 -12.27 8.32
CA ALA A 15 21.27 -11.70 8.42
C ALA A 15 21.24 -10.31 9.08
N GLU A 16 22.14 -10.11 10.04
CA GLU A 16 22.26 -8.86 10.78
C GLU A 16 23.04 -7.80 10.00
N ILE A 17 22.53 -6.58 10.06
CA ILE A 17 23.09 -5.38 9.44
C ILE A 17 23.23 -4.29 10.50
N PHE A 18 24.26 -3.47 10.35
CA PHE A 18 24.42 -2.25 11.12
C PHE A 18 23.78 -1.10 10.35
N TYR A 19 22.79 -0.47 10.96
CA TYR A 19 22.05 0.67 10.43
C TYR A 19 22.23 1.89 11.35
N PRO A 20 23.09 2.84 10.97
CA PRO A 20 23.50 3.95 11.82
C PRO A 20 22.44 5.05 12.04
N HIS A 21 21.29 4.98 11.36
CA HIS A 21 20.17 5.94 11.46
C HIS A 21 20.56 7.42 11.24
N ASP A 22 21.69 7.70 10.59
CA ASP A 22 22.16 9.04 10.24
C ASP A 22 21.98 9.33 8.74
N LEU A 23 22.00 10.61 8.37
CA LEU A 23 21.76 11.03 6.98
C LEU A 23 22.93 10.73 6.03
N ASN A 24 24.10 10.39 6.56
CA ASN A 24 25.36 10.35 5.80
C ASN A 24 25.97 8.95 5.67
N SER A 25 25.47 7.96 6.42
CA SER A 25 26.04 6.62 6.39
C SER A 25 25.06 5.61 5.83
N LEU A 26 25.59 4.56 5.20
CA LEU A 26 24.80 3.50 4.59
C LEU A 26 24.75 2.28 5.50
N PRO A 27 23.68 1.47 5.43
CA PRO A 27 23.64 0.16 6.09
C PRO A 27 24.83 -0.69 5.65
N THR A 28 25.46 -1.38 6.61
CA THR A 28 26.60 -2.28 6.35
C THR A 28 26.38 -3.63 7.00
N LEU A 29 27.08 -4.67 6.53
CA LEU A 29 27.00 -6.01 7.13
C LEU A 29 27.51 -5.97 8.57
N TYR A 30 26.73 -6.50 9.52
CA TYR A 30 27.15 -6.53 10.91
C TYR A 30 28.12 -7.68 11.16
N ASN A 31 29.26 -7.38 11.81
CA ASN A 31 30.24 -8.38 12.19
C ASN A 31 30.16 -8.67 13.70
N LYS A 32 29.47 -9.76 14.06
CA LYS A 32 29.31 -10.22 15.45
C LYS A 32 30.62 -10.37 16.21
N LEU A 33 31.72 -10.72 15.55
CA LEU A 33 33.02 -10.90 16.21
C LEU A 33 33.63 -9.58 16.71
N LYS A 34 33.11 -8.43 16.25
CA LYS A 34 33.55 -7.09 16.63
C LYS A 34 32.47 -6.30 17.39
N SER A 35 31.48 -7.00 17.93
CA SER A 35 30.30 -6.38 18.56
C SER A 35 30.63 -5.52 19.77
N LYS A 36 29.98 -4.37 19.89
CA LYS A 36 29.95 -3.55 21.11
C LYS A 36 28.51 -3.42 21.61
N GLU A 37 28.32 -3.21 22.91
CA GLU A 37 26.99 -2.97 23.48
C GLU A 37 26.30 -1.73 22.87
N SER A 38 27.08 -0.72 22.48
CA SER A 38 26.60 0.48 21.77
C SER A 38 25.98 0.19 20.41
N ASP A 39 26.24 -0.99 19.83
CA ASP A 39 25.76 -1.33 18.49
C ASP A 39 24.31 -1.81 18.52
N GLN A 40 23.83 -2.35 19.66
CA GLN A 40 22.49 -2.93 19.82
C GLN A 40 21.34 -2.10 19.22
N PRO A 41 21.22 -0.78 19.44
CA PRO A 41 20.13 0.01 18.86
C PRO A 41 20.22 0.18 17.34
N HIS A 42 21.35 -0.17 16.72
CA HIS A 42 21.62 -0.02 15.29
C HIS A 42 21.62 -1.37 14.56
N ILE A 43 21.39 -2.50 15.25
CA ILE A 43 21.38 -3.81 14.61
C ILE A 43 19.96 -4.11 14.12
N LEU A 44 19.82 -4.32 12.82
CA LEU A 44 18.58 -4.77 12.19
C LEU A 44 18.83 -6.06 11.43
N THR A 45 17.75 -6.76 11.04
CA THR A 45 17.85 -7.80 10.02
C THR A 45 17.69 -7.20 8.63
N VAL A 46 18.16 -7.91 7.60
CA VAL A 46 17.89 -7.54 6.21
C VAL A 46 16.38 -7.44 5.95
N GLN A 47 15.57 -8.31 6.57
CA GLN A 47 14.10 -8.23 6.49
C GLN A 47 13.56 -6.92 7.06
N ALA A 48 14.04 -6.50 8.24
CA ALA A 48 13.56 -5.30 8.91
C ALA A 48 13.92 -4.03 8.13
N LEU A 49 15.14 -3.94 7.59
CA LEU A 49 15.51 -2.81 6.73
C LEU A 49 14.70 -2.79 5.43
N LEU A 50 14.47 -3.95 4.81
CA LEU A 50 13.63 -4.02 3.61
C LEU A 50 12.20 -3.56 3.91
N GLU A 51 11.65 -3.94 5.06
CA GLU A 51 10.35 -3.47 5.52
C GLU A 51 10.33 -1.95 5.70
N GLU A 52 11.33 -1.36 6.36
CA GLU A 52 11.45 0.09 6.58
C GLU A 52 11.49 0.84 5.23
N ILE A 53 12.36 0.41 4.31
CA ILE A 53 12.46 0.99 2.96
C ILE A 53 11.11 0.90 2.24
N LEU A 54 10.42 -0.24 2.29
CA LEU A 54 9.14 -0.40 1.61
C LEU A 54 8.04 0.46 2.24
N ARG A 55 8.01 0.61 3.57
CA ARG A 55 7.06 1.50 4.26
C ARG A 55 7.31 2.96 3.87
N ASP A 56 8.56 3.39 3.83
CA ASP A 56 8.92 4.75 3.40
C ASP A 56 8.55 5.01 1.94
N LEU A 57 8.84 4.06 1.04
CA LEU A 57 8.44 4.15 -0.36
C LEU A 57 6.91 4.20 -0.50
N LYS A 58 6.18 3.36 0.24
CA LYS A 58 4.72 3.38 0.25
C LYS A 58 4.18 4.74 0.66
N VAL A 59 4.70 5.33 1.73
CA VAL A 59 4.30 6.67 2.20
C VAL A 59 4.67 7.75 1.18
N ALA A 60 5.90 7.76 0.68
CA ALA A 60 6.40 8.75 -0.26
C ALA A 60 5.61 8.77 -1.58
N PHE A 61 5.21 7.59 -2.06
CA PHE A 61 4.47 7.43 -3.30
C PHE A 61 2.95 7.32 -3.11
N TRP A 62 2.43 7.40 -1.88
CA TRP A 62 0.99 7.32 -1.66
C TRP A 62 0.26 8.48 -2.40
N PRO A 63 -0.72 8.21 -3.28
CA PRO A 63 -1.31 9.26 -4.10
C PRO A 63 -2.16 10.27 -3.31
N PHE A 64 -2.74 9.82 -2.21
CA PHE A 64 -3.72 10.56 -1.43
C PHE A 64 -3.04 11.26 -0.25
N GLN A 65 -2.27 12.31 -0.52
CA GLN A 65 -1.42 12.97 0.48
C GLN A 65 -2.16 14.01 1.36
N TYR A 66 -3.43 14.28 1.11
CA TYR A 66 -4.24 15.20 1.91
C TYR A 66 -4.54 14.63 3.31
N SER A 67 -4.72 15.51 4.29
CA SER A 67 -5.07 15.17 5.69
C SER A 67 -4.08 14.21 6.37
N HIS A 68 -2.92 14.74 6.77
CA HIS A 68 -1.87 13.99 7.45
C HIS A 68 -2.29 13.32 8.78
N SER A 69 -3.41 13.74 9.38
CA SER A 69 -3.99 13.13 10.58
C SER A 69 -4.70 11.80 10.32
N LYS A 70 -5.03 11.47 9.07
CA LYS A 70 -5.69 10.20 8.68
C LYS A 70 -4.65 9.14 8.29
N SER A 71 -5.00 7.87 8.47
CA SER A 71 -4.21 6.76 7.90
C SER A 71 -4.21 6.79 6.38
N LEU A 72 -3.24 6.13 5.75
CA LEU A 72 -3.14 6.03 4.29
C LEU A 72 -4.42 5.45 3.68
N PHE A 73 -4.96 4.38 4.30
CA PHE A 73 -6.24 3.78 3.96
C PHE A 73 -7.37 4.81 3.93
N LEU A 74 -7.58 5.54 5.03
CA LEU A 74 -8.66 6.50 5.16
C LEU A 74 -8.57 7.63 4.12
N ARG A 75 -7.35 8.09 3.82
CA ARG A 75 -7.15 9.09 2.76
C ARG A 75 -7.59 8.56 1.40
N ALA A 76 -7.24 7.30 1.09
CA ALA A 76 -7.66 6.67 -0.16
C ALA A 76 -9.17 6.36 -0.19
N ALA A 77 -9.75 5.96 0.94
CA ALA A 77 -11.18 5.74 1.11
C ALA A 77 -11.99 7.04 0.95
N ASP A 78 -11.49 8.16 1.48
CA ASP A 78 -12.06 9.49 1.25
C ASP A 78 -12.11 9.83 -0.25
N ALA A 79 -11.02 9.60 -1.00
CA ALA A 79 -11.01 9.82 -2.45
C ALA A 79 -11.99 8.91 -3.19
N ALA A 80 -12.22 7.70 -2.65
CA ALA A 80 -13.20 6.78 -3.18
C ALA A 80 -14.63 7.17 -2.77
N ASN A 81 -14.87 8.20 -1.95
CA ASN A 81 -16.16 8.51 -1.32
C ASN A 81 -16.72 7.32 -0.53
N CYS A 82 -15.85 6.58 0.15
CA CYS A 82 -16.21 5.51 1.07
C CYS A 82 -16.39 6.00 2.52
N ILE A 83 -16.46 7.32 2.75
CA ILE A 83 -16.65 7.94 4.08
C ILE A 83 -17.81 8.93 3.99
N ASP A 84 -18.68 8.95 5.02
CA ASP A 84 -19.84 9.86 5.03
C ASP A 84 -19.39 11.31 5.15
N ARG A 85 -19.72 12.10 4.13
CA ARG A 85 -19.25 13.47 3.97
C ARG A 85 -20.09 14.50 4.73
N SER A 86 -20.89 14.07 5.70
CA SER A 86 -21.89 14.91 6.37
C SER A 86 -21.31 16.03 7.26
N GLY A 87 -19.99 16.23 7.29
CA GLY A 87 -19.37 17.28 8.11
C GLY A 87 -18.07 17.91 7.59
N LEU A 88 -17.60 17.60 6.37
CA LEU A 88 -16.37 18.19 5.84
C LEU A 88 -16.71 19.14 4.68
N GLY A 89 -16.52 20.44 4.92
CA GLY A 89 -16.89 21.54 4.04
C GLY A 89 -16.41 21.42 2.59
N GLU A 90 -17.10 22.17 1.73
CA GLU A 90 -16.90 22.33 0.28
C GLU A 90 -15.54 21.82 -0.23
N GLU A 91 -15.59 20.84 -1.14
CA GLU A 91 -14.44 20.48 -1.95
C GLU A 91 -13.85 21.75 -2.58
N SER A 92 -12.66 22.14 -2.14
CA SER A 92 -11.92 23.22 -2.79
C SER A 92 -11.84 22.89 -4.27
N GLY A 93 -12.24 23.81 -5.16
CA GLY A 93 -12.22 23.58 -6.62
C GLY A 93 -10.84 23.17 -7.16
N PHE A 94 -9.77 23.47 -6.41
CA PHE A 94 -8.41 22.98 -6.67
C PHE A 94 -8.29 21.45 -6.56
N GLN A 95 -8.96 20.83 -5.57
CA GLN A 95 -8.95 19.39 -5.34
C GLN A 95 -9.69 18.65 -6.46
N LEU A 96 -10.86 19.15 -6.87
CA LEU A 96 -11.63 18.61 -7.98
C LEU A 96 -10.83 18.67 -9.30
N ALA A 97 -10.20 19.82 -9.57
CA ALA A 97 -9.37 20.01 -10.76
C ALA A 97 -8.14 19.08 -10.75
N SER A 98 -7.52 18.90 -9.59
CA SER A 98 -6.37 18.01 -9.39
C SER A 98 -6.71 16.54 -9.60
N ALA A 99 -7.81 16.07 -8.99
CA ALA A 99 -8.30 14.69 -9.15
C ALA A 99 -8.67 14.39 -10.61
N LYS A 100 -9.37 15.32 -11.28
CA LYS A 100 -9.72 15.20 -12.70
C LYS A 100 -8.48 15.17 -13.58
N ALA A 101 -7.46 16.00 -13.29
CA ALA A 101 -6.19 15.97 -14.01
C ALA A 101 -5.41 14.67 -13.78
N ALA A 102 -5.42 14.10 -12.57
CA ALA A 102 -4.80 12.81 -12.27
C ALA A 102 -5.51 11.67 -13.02
N GLN A 103 -6.84 11.66 -13.06
CA GLN A 103 -7.63 10.69 -13.84
C GLN A 103 -7.29 10.75 -15.34
N TYR A 104 -7.29 11.95 -15.94
CA TYR A 104 -6.89 12.12 -17.34
C TYR A 104 -5.45 11.66 -17.63
N ARG A 105 -4.55 11.75 -16.64
CA ARG A 105 -3.17 11.25 -16.77
C ARG A 105 -3.12 9.73 -16.71
N LEU A 106 -3.86 9.12 -15.78
CA LEU A 106 -3.99 7.65 -15.68
C LEU A 106 -4.54 7.05 -16.98
N ASP A 107 -5.59 7.65 -17.55
CA ASP A 107 -6.19 7.25 -18.84
C ASP A 107 -5.18 7.30 -20.00
N ARG A 108 -4.16 8.16 -19.89
CA ARG A 108 -3.08 8.30 -20.87
C ARG A 108 -1.83 7.50 -20.53
N GLY A 109 -1.87 6.66 -19.48
CA GLY A 109 -0.72 5.87 -19.06
C GLY A 109 0.35 6.67 -18.32
N VAL A 110 0.03 7.88 -17.84
CA VAL A 110 0.90 8.73 -17.01
C VAL A 110 0.49 8.58 -15.56
N TRP A 111 1.25 7.80 -14.80
CA TRP A 111 0.92 7.42 -13.41
C TRP A 111 1.67 8.27 -12.38
N THR A 112 2.43 9.25 -12.84
CA THR A 112 3.24 10.14 -12.02
C THR A 112 2.60 11.51 -11.94
N THR A 113 2.51 12.01 -10.72
CA THR A 113 2.20 13.41 -10.42
C THR A 113 3.25 13.89 -9.43
N VAL A 114 4.04 14.89 -9.83
CA VAL A 114 5.20 15.42 -9.09
C VAL A 114 4.85 15.89 -7.65
N ARG A 115 3.55 15.97 -7.30
CA ARG A 115 3.05 16.39 -5.98
C ARG A 115 1.86 15.57 -5.44
N LEU A 116 1.47 14.46 -6.08
CA LEU A 116 0.28 13.67 -5.71
C LEU A 116 0.58 12.16 -5.74
N GLY A 117 1.80 11.76 -5.36
CA GLY A 117 2.25 10.36 -5.34
C GLY A 117 2.34 9.67 -6.71
N ASP A 118 2.62 8.37 -6.66
CA ASP A 118 2.70 7.43 -7.80
C ASP A 118 2.02 6.12 -7.40
N MET A 119 0.82 5.90 -7.93
CA MET A 119 -0.01 4.75 -7.58
C MET A 119 0.63 3.41 -7.94
N ARG A 120 1.48 3.34 -8.99
CA ARG A 120 2.19 2.10 -9.37
C ARG A 120 3.25 1.75 -8.34
N ARG A 121 3.99 2.75 -7.88
CA ARG A 121 5.03 2.57 -6.86
C ARG A 121 4.42 2.23 -5.51
N ALA A 122 3.31 2.89 -5.14
CA ALA A 122 2.57 2.57 -3.92
C ALA A 122 2.01 1.13 -3.95
N LEU A 123 1.38 0.71 -5.06
CA LEU A 123 0.92 -0.68 -5.26
C LEU A 123 2.08 -1.67 -5.14
N SER A 124 3.20 -1.39 -5.81
CA SER A 124 4.40 -2.23 -5.79
C SER A 124 4.99 -2.38 -4.40
N ALA A 125 4.97 -1.33 -3.59
CA ALA A 125 5.43 -1.35 -2.21
C ALA A 125 4.48 -2.18 -1.33
N CYS A 126 3.17 -1.94 -1.40
CA CYS A 126 2.16 -2.73 -0.67
C CYS A 126 2.22 -4.22 -1.02
N GLU A 127 2.34 -4.58 -2.30
CA GLU A 127 2.45 -5.99 -2.73
C GLU A 127 3.67 -6.68 -2.09
N ARG A 128 4.81 -5.99 -2.04
CA ARG A 128 6.03 -6.53 -1.41
C ARG A 128 5.88 -6.65 0.10
N LEU A 129 5.23 -5.67 0.75
CA LEU A 129 4.93 -5.72 2.18
C LEU A 129 3.99 -6.90 2.53
N ILE A 130 2.97 -7.15 1.70
CA ILE A 130 2.11 -8.34 1.82
C ILE A 130 2.92 -9.63 1.72
N LEU A 131 3.86 -9.71 0.78
CA LEU A 131 4.71 -10.90 0.61
C LEU A 131 5.66 -11.13 1.80
N LEU A 132 6.07 -10.07 2.50
CA LEU A 132 6.85 -10.17 3.74
C LEU A 132 6.00 -10.59 4.94
N GLY A 133 4.66 -10.43 4.86
CA GLY A 133 3.73 -10.88 5.90
C GLY A 133 3.85 -10.09 7.21
N THR A 134 4.14 -8.79 7.12
CA THR A 134 4.49 -7.96 8.30
C THR A 134 3.27 -7.40 9.02
N ASP A 135 2.27 -6.91 8.27
CA ASP A 135 1.05 -6.31 8.81
C ASP A 135 -0.14 -6.66 7.90
N PRO A 136 -1.23 -7.27 8.42
CA PRO A 136 -2.43 -7.55 7.64
C PRO A 136 -3.05 -6.29 7.01
N LYS A 137 -2.85 -5.10 7.61
CA LYS A 137 -3.36 -3.84 7.06
C LYS A 137 -2.82 -3.52 5.66
N GLU A 138 -1.70 -4.13 5.27
CA GLU A 138 -1.17 -3.98 3.92
C GLU A 138 -2.14 -4.54 2.85
N LEU A 139 -2.96 -5.54 3.20
CA LEU A 139 -3.99 -6.12 2.32
C LEU A 139 -5.12 -5.12 2.01
N ARG A 140 -5.63 -4.41 3.03
CA ARG A 140 -6.67 -3.38 2.80
C ARG A 140 -6.12 -2.16 2.04
N ASP A 141 -4.88 -1.78 2.33
CA ASP A 141 -4.21 -0.65 1.67
C ASP A 141 -3.96 -0.98 0.19
N TYR A 142 -3.55 -2.21 -0.11
CA TYR A 142 -3.44 -2.70 -1.48
C TYR A 142 -4.80 -2.76 -2.18
N SER A 143 -5.84 -3.25 -1.49
CA SER A 143 -7.20 -3.33 -2.03
C SER A 143 -7.75 -1.97 -2.46
N ILE A 144 -7.64 -0.93 -1.63
CA ILE A 144 -8.15 0.40 -2.00
C ILE A 144 -7.35 1.01 -3.16
N LEU A 145 -6.04 0.77 -3.27
CA LEU A 145 -5.27 1.20 -4.44
C LEU A 145 -5.71 0.47 -5.72
N LEU A 146 -5.98 -0.84 -5.65
CA LEU A 146 -6.54 -1.60 -6.78
C LEU A 146 -7.92 -1.09 -7.19
N TYR A 147 -8.75 -0.70 -6.24
CA TYR A 147 -10.05 -0.08 -6.50
C TYR A 147 -9.88 1.19 -7.36
N HIS A 148 -8.95 2.08 -6.97
CA HIS A 148 -8.65 3.30 -7.73
C HIS A 148 -8.04 3.03 -9.12
N CYS A 149 -7.47 1.84 -9.33
CA CYS A 149 -6.98 1.37 -10.63
C CYS A 149 -8.05 0.67 -11.49
N ALA A 150 -9.31 0.65 -11.05
CA ALA A 150 -10.40 -0.10 -11.67
C ALA A 150 -10.18 -1.63 -11.73
N PHE A 151 -9.32 -2.16 -10.85
CA PHE A 151 -9.09 -3.59 -10.68
C PHE A 151 -10.03 -4.17 -9.62
N PHE A 152 -11.34 -4.06 -9.87
CA PHE A 152 -12.38 -4.30 -8.85
C PHE A 152 -12.42 -5.75 -8.32
N GLU A 153 -12.26 -6.76 -9.20
CA GLU A 153 -12.24 -8.16 -8.78
C GLU A 153 -11.08 -8.45 -7.82
N GLN A 154 -9.88 -7.97 -8.16
CA GLN A 154 -8.67 -8.15 -7.37
C GLN A 154 -8.77 -7.35 -6.07
N SER A 155 -9.27 -6.12 -6.15
CA SER A 155 -9.56 -5.30 -4.97
C SER A 155 -10.46 -6.03 -3.97
N LEU A 156 -11.57 -6.63 -4.44
CA LEU A 156 -12.48 -7.41 -3.61
C LEU A 156 -11.81 -8.66 -3.01
N GLN A 157 -10.98 -9.37 -3.80
CA GLN A 157 -10.26 -10.54 -3.30
C GLN A 157 -9.33 -10.19 -2.13
N TYR A 158 -8.51 -9.14 -2.27
CA TYR A 158 -7.59 -8.70 -1.22
C TYR A 158 -8.32 -8.16 0.01
N LEU A 159 -9.44 -7.47 -0.16
CA LEU A 159 -10.25 -6.99 0.96
C LEU A 159 -10.85 -8.15 1.77
N LYS A 160 -11.30 -9.22 1.09
CA LYS A 160 -11.76 -10.45 1.74
C LYS A 160 -10.63 -11.19 2.45
N LEU A 161 -9.41 -11.19 1.92
CA LEU A 161 -8.25 -11.76 2.60
C LEU A 161 -7.95 -11.00 3.90
N TYR A 162 -7.97 -9.67 3.84
CA TYR A 162 -7.80 -8.82 5.01
C TYR A 162 -8.85 -9.12 6.09
N GLN A 163 -10.14 -9.22 5.73
CA GLN A 163 -11.20 -9.55 6.69
C GLN A 163 -10.96 -10.90 7.38
N LYS A 164 -10.55 -11.93 6.63
CA LYS A 164 -10.22 -13.25 7.19
C LYS A 164 -9.04 -13.20 8.16
N GLU A 165 -7.99 -12.45 7.83
CA GLU A 165 -6.83 -12.28 8.71
C GLU A 165 -7.18 -11.46 9.96
N LYS A 166 -8.00 -10.41 9.80
CA LYS A 166 -8.54 -9.61 10.90
C LYS A 166 -9.32 -10.49 11.88
N GLU A 167 -10.28 -11.28 11.39
CA GLU A 167 -11.08 -12.22 12.18
C GLU A 167 -10.23 -13.29 12.89
N ALA A 168 -9.16 -13.77 12.24
CA ALA A 168 -8.23 -14.72 12.86
C ALA A 168 -7.37 -14.09 13.97
N SER A 169 -7.14 -12.77 13.89
CA SER A 169 -6.28 -12.02 14.82
C SER A 169 -7.01 -11.40 16.02
N SER A 170 -8.35 -11.40 16.03
CA SER A 170 -9.15 -10.77 17.08
C SER A 170 -9.00 -11.45 18.45
N MET A 171 -8.01 -10.99 19.22
CA MET A 171 -8.09 -10.85 20.68
C MET A 171 -8.46 -9.40 21.02
N ASP A 172 -9.49 -9.24 21.84
CA ASP A 172 -10.06 -7.98 22.33
C ASP A 172 -9.00 -6.91 22.64
N LYS A 173 -8.95 -5.84 21.84
CA LYS A 173 -8.32 -4.59 22.24
C LYS A 173 -9.33 -3.45 22.14
N PRO A 174 -9.32 -2.51 23.10
CA PRO A 174 -10.21 -1.35 23.06
C PRO A 174 -9.87 -0.49 21.85
N GLY A 175 -10.87 -0.23 21.01
CA GLY A 175 -10.72 0.46 19.73
C GLY A 175 -10.33 1.93 19.91
N ASP A 176 -9.29 2.34 19.20
CA ASP A 176 -8.98 3.75 18.95
C ASP A 176 -10.08 4.37 18.07
N SER A 177 -10.33 5.67 18.20
CA SER A 177 -11.33 6.41 17.42
C SER A 177 -11.15 6.29 15.90
N PHE A 178 -9.91 6.09 15.44
CA PHE A 178 -9.61 5.84 14.02
C PHE A 178 -9.97 4.42 13.57
N SER A 179 -10.00 3.44 14.50
CA SER A 179 -10.34 2.05 14.20
C SER A 179 -11.78 1.92 13.70
N SER A 180 -12.71 2.68 14.28
CA SER A 180 -14.12 2.64 13.87
C SER A 180 -14.36 3.31 12.50
N LEU A 181 -13.61 4.37 12.18
CA LEU A 181 -13.67 5.01 10.85
C LEU A 181 -13.07 4.11 9.76
N GLU A 182 -12.00 3.38 10.08
CA GLU A 182 -11.41 2.41 9.15
C GLU A 182 -12.39 1.26 8.88
N GLU A 183 -13.08 0.77 9.90
CA GLU A 183 -14.11 -0.26 9.78
C GLU A 183 -15.29 0.17 8.90
N ASP A 184 -15.83 1.37 9.12
CA ASP A 184 -16.89 1.93 8.27
C ASP A 184 -16.44 2.08 6.81
N ALA A 185 -15.23 2.60 6.59
CA ALA A 185 -14.66 2.73 5.26
C ALA A 185 -14.41 1.36 4.57
N GLU A 186 -13.98 0.35 5.32
CA GLU A 186 -13.82 -1.04 4.87
C GLU A 186 -15.17 -1.62 4.41
N GLU A 187 -16.23 -1.48 5.21
CA GLU A 187 -17.57 -1.96 4.87
C GLU A 187 -18.14 -1.25 3.63
N LYS A 188 -18.02 0.07 3.57
CA LYS A 188 -18.47 0.87 2.41
C LYS A 188 -17.72 0.50 1.13
N LEU A 189 -16.41 0.24 1.22
CA LEU A 189 -15.63 -0.24 0.08
C LEU A 189 -16.12 -1.62 -0.38
N MET A 190 -16.37 -2.55 0.55
CA MET A 190 -16.93 -3.87 0.24
C MET A 190 -18.29 -3.78 -0.46
N VAL A 191 -19.23 -2.99 0.07
CA VAL A 191 -20.55 -2.80 -0.54
C VAL A 191 -20.40 -2.27 -1.97
N ARG A 192 -19.56 -1.24 -2.15
CA ARG A 192 -19.37 -0.62 -3.46
C ARG A 192 -18.75 -1.56 -4.49
N LEU A 193 -17.73 -2.34 -4.09
CA LEU A 193 -17.13 -3.36 -4.95
C LEU A 193 -18.16 -4.41 -5.38
N ASN A 194 -19.00 -4.88 -4.46
CA ASN A 194 -20.06 -5.83 -4.79
C ASN A 194 -21.08 -5.23 -5.76
N LEU A 195 -21.51 -3.98 -5.55
CA LEU A 195 -22.41 -3.29 -6.47
C LEU A 195 -21.82 -3.18 -7.89
N ILE A 196 -20.57 -2.72 -8.01
CA ILE A 196 -19.88 -2.60 -9.31
C ILE A 196 -19.80 -3.95 -10.02
N LEU A 197 -19.50 -5.03 -9.28
CA LEU A 197 -19.35 -6.37 -9.85
C LEU A 197 -20.70 -7.04 -10.17
N MET A 198 -21.81 -6.58 -9.58
CA MET A 198 -23.16 -7.03 -9.92
C MET A 198 -23.71 -6.34 -11.18
N GLU A 199 -23.18 -5.18 -11.57
CA GLU A 199 -23.58 -4.50 -12.80
C GLU A 199 -22.96 -5.18 -14.04
N GLU A 200 -23.81 -5.73 -14.91
CA GLU A 200 -23.38 -6.28 -16.20
C GLU A 200 -22.71 -5.18 -17.05
N GLY A 201 -21.44 -5.37 -17.42
CA GLY A 201 -20.70 -4.47 -18.32
C GLY A 201 -19.57 -3.65 -17.69
N TRP A 202 -19.39 -3.69 -16.36
CA TRP A 202 -18.26 -3.03 -15.67
C TRP A 202 -17.03 -3.92 -15.48
N SER A 203 -17.19 -5.23 -15.70
CA SER A 203 -16.10 -6.22 -15.72
C SER A 203 -15.29 -6.08 -17.03
N ARG A 204 -14.40 -5.08 -17.04
CA ARG A 204 -13.36 -4.78 -18.06
C ARG A 204 -13.84 -4.58 -19.52
N PRO A 205 -13.28 -3.59 -20.25
CA PRO A 205 -13.36 -3.61 -21.72
C PRO A 205 -12.73 -4.90 -22.25
N SER A 206 -13.40 -5.54 -23.21
CA SER A 206 -12.98 -6.77 -23.91
C SER A 206 -11.78 -6.58 -24.85
N GLN A 207 -10.81 -5.75 -24.46
CA GLN A 207 -9.55 -5.60 -25.16
C GLN A 207 -8.42 -6.16 -24.30
N VAL A 208 -8.03 -7.38 -24.65
CA VAL A 208 -6.66 -7.87 -24.53
C VAL A 208 -5.76 -6.88 -25.27
N ARG A 209 -5.40 -5.78 -24.61
CA ARG A 209 -4.10 -5.15 -24.86
C ARG A 209 -3.15 -5.92 -23.97
N ASN A 210 -2.16 -6.55 -24.57
CA ASN A 210 -1.02 -7.12 -23.87
C ASN A 210 -0.34 -6.03 -23.05
N PHE A 211 -0.82 -5.74 -21.83
CA PHE A 211 -0.24 -4.72 -20.93
C PHE A 211 1.02 -5.21 -20.21
N LEU A 212 1.41 -6.47 -20.46
CA LEU A 212 2.71 -7.07 -20.13
C LEU A 212 3.57 -7.31 -21.38
N GLY A 213 3.22 -6.71 -22.51
CA GLY A 213 3.99 -6.82 -23.76
C GLY A 213 5.15 -5.82 -23.81
N ASN A 214 6.36 -6.34 -23.65
CA ASN A 214 7.65 -5.71 -23.93
C ASN A 214 8.00 -4.45 -23.13
N ASN A 215 8.48 -4.66 -21.90
CA ASN A 215 9.42 -3.75 -21.24
C ASN A 215 10.80 -3.83 -21.92
N SER A 216 10.86 -3.51 -23.20
CA SER A 216 12.10 -3.18 -23.89
C SER A 216 12.10 -1.68 -24.17
N GLU A 217 12.19 -0.87 -23.11
CA GLU A 217 12.96 0.37 -23.10
C GLU A 217 12.90 1.04 -21.71
N PRO A 218 13.95 1.80 -21.31
CA PRO A 218 14.24 2.04 -19.90
C PRO A 218 14.09 3.51 -19.54
N TRP A 219 12.98 3.93 -18.90
CA TRP A 219 12.95 5.16 -18.11
C TRP A 219 12.09 4.99 -16.86
#